data_AF-A0A2V9PL44-F1
#
_entry.id   AF-A0A2V9PL44-F1
#
_cell.length_a   1.000
_cell.length_b   1.000
_cell.length_c   1.000
_cell.angle_alpha   90.00
_cell.angle_beta   90.00
_cell.angle_gamma   90.00
#
_symmetry.space_group_name_H-M   'P 1'
#
loop_
_entity.id
_entity.type
_entity.pdbx_description
1 polymer ?
#
loop_
_entity_poly.entity_id
_entity_poly.type
_entity_poly.pdbx_seq_one_letter_code
_entity_poly.pdbx_strand_id
1 'polypeptide(L)'
;MLEPSTAVQYVKGIGPRIAEILAAKSIHTVDDLLHYLPFRYEDRVNPRGISELRAGEMATVIAEVRTSGLFRTRRMPIFQMTAGQGRS
;
A
#
# COMPACT_ATOMS: atom_id res chain seq x y z
N MET A 1 -6.43 -7.44 27.31
CA MET A 1 -5.64 -8.48 26.63
C MET A 1 -6.51 -9.00 25.49
N LEU A 2 -5.95 -9.23 24.29
CA LEU A 2 -6.70 -9.82 23.17
C LEU A 2 -6.46 -11.33 23.18
N GLU A 3 -7.54 -12.10 23.13
CA GLU A 3 -7.50 -13.55 22.98
C GLU A 3 -7.72 -13.95 21.51
N PRO A 4 -7.27 -15.12 21.05
CA PRO A 4 -7.46 -15.58 19.67
C PRO A 4 -8.93 -15.55 19.21
N SER A 5 -9.86 -15.87 20.12
CA SER A 5 -11.31 -15.85 19.87
C SER A 5 -11.94 -14.44 19.89
N THR A 6 -11.17 -13.40 20.22
CA THR A 6 -11.68 -12.03 20.28
C THR A 6 -12.10 -11.58 18.89
N ALA A 7 -13.27 -10.95 18.78
CA ALA A 7 -13.72 -10.40 17.51
C ALA A 7 -12.73 -9.35 16.98
N VAL A 8 -12.45 -9.39 15.67
CA VAL A 8 -11.39 -8.61 15.02
C VAL A 8 -11.59 -7.08 15.18
N GLN A 9 -12.83 -6.63 15.38
CA GLN A 9 -13.17 -5.22 15.63
C GLN A 9 -12.60 -4.61 16.93
N TYR A 10 -12.16 -5.46 17.87
CA TYR A 10 -11.53 -4.97 19.12
C TYR A 10 -10.02 -4.79 18.97
N VAL A 11 -9.45 -5.16 17.82
CA VAL A 11 -8.07 -4.84 17.47
C VAL A 11 -7.98 -3.34 17.18
N LYS A 12 -7.02 -2.67 17.80
CA LYS A 12 -6.79 -1.23 17.61
C LYS A 12 -6.62 -0.91 16.11
N GLY A 13 -7.43 0.01 15.59
CA GLY A 13 -7.43 0.41 14.18
C GLY A 13 -8.45 -0.32 13.30
N ILE A 14 -9.11 -1.36 13.81
CA ILE A 14 -10.16 -2.09 13.11
C ILE A 14 -11.54 -1.64 13.62
N GLY A 15 -12.09 -0.59 13.00
CA GLY A 15 -13.48 -0.18 13.28
C GLY A 15 -14.52 -1.06 12.56
N PRO A 16 -15.83 -0.83 12.78
CA PRO A 16 -16.91 -1.64 12.21
C PRO A 16 -16.82 -1.81 10.69
N ARG A 17 -16.50 -0.73 9.97
CA ARG A 17 -16.32 -0.76 8.51
C ARG A 17 -15.19 -1.69 8.05
N ILE A 18 -14.06 -1.70 8.77
CA ILE A 18 -12.93 -2.57 8.42
C ILE A 18 -13.27 -4.01 8.80
N ALA A 19 -13.96 -4.23 9.92
CA ALA A 19 -14.43 -5.55 10.33
C ALA A 19 -15.39 -6.17 9.31
N GLU A 20 -16.29 -5.39 8.71
CA GLU A 20 -17.16 -5.85 7.61
C GLU A 20 -16.37 -6.28 6.36
N ILE A 21 -15.33 -5.53 5.99
CA ILE A 21 -14.45 -5.87 4.87
C ILE A 21 -13.67 -7.17 5.15
N LEU A 22 -13.22 -7.35 6.38
CA LEU A 22 -12.53 -8.56 6.83
C LEU A 22 -13.49 -9.76 6.88
N ALA A 23 -14.73 -9.56 7.32
CA ALA A 23 -15.76 -10.60 7.32
C ALA A 23 -16.08 -11.12 5.91
N ALA A 24 -16.04 -10.26 4.89
CA ALA A 24 -16.17 -10.67 3.48
C ALA A 24 -15.01 -11.57 3.00
N LYS A 25 -13.90 -11.63 3.75
CA LYS A 25 -12.76 -12.53 3.55
C LYS A 25 -12.74 -13.69 4.56
N SER A 26 -13.85 -13.92 5.28
CA SER A 26 -13.98 -14.92 6.34
C SER A 26 -13.04 -14.69 7.54
N ILE A 27 -12.67 -13.44 7.81
CA ILE A 27 -11.84 -13.05 8.95
C ILE A 27 -12.74 -12.42 10.00
N HIS A 28 -12.99 -13.14 11.10
CA HIS A 28 -13.92 -12.70 12.15
C HIS A 28 -13.21 -12.47 13.49
N THR A 29 -12.12 -13.19 13.73
CA THR A 29 -11.40 -13.23 15.00
C THR A 29 -9.96 -12.77 14.86
N VAL A 30 -9.28 -12.58 15.99
CA VAL A 30 -7.84 -12.33 16.04
C VAL A 30 -7.06 -13.51 15.44
N ASP A 31 -7.49 -14.74 15.69
CA ASP A 31 -6.86 -15.94 15.13
C ASP A 31 -6.90 -15.96 13.60
N ASP A 32 -8.08 -15.70 13.01
CA ASP A 32 -8.24 -15.63 11.56
C ASP A 32 -7.32 -14.57 10.94
N LEU A 33 -7.18 -13.42 11.62
CA LEU A 33 -6.35 -12.31 11.15
C LEU A 33 -4.86 -12.66 11.21
N LEU A 34 -4.40 -13.37 12.24
CA LEU A 34 -3.01 -13.79 12.37
C LEU A 34 -2.62 -14.82 11.31
N HIS A 35 -3.56 -15.68 10.91
CA HIS A 35 -3.35 -16.69 9.87
C HIS A 35 -3.62 -16.17 8.44
N TYR A 36 -4.10 -14.93 8.30
CA TYR A 36 -4.27 -14.27 7.00
C TYR A 36 -2.95 -13.65 6.52
N LEU A 37 -2.09 -14.50 5.93
CA LEU A 37 -0.77 -14.09 5.48
C LEU A 37 -0.81 -13.15 4.26
N PRO A 38 0.15 -12.22 4.12
CA PRO A 38 0.27 -11.37 2.95
C PRO A 38 0.39 -12.19 1.65
N PHE A 39 -0.31 -11.77 0.60
CA PHE A 39 -0.18 -12.39 -0.74
C PHE A 39 1.25 -12.31 -1.29
N ARG A 40 1.94 -11.20 -1.00
CA ARG A 40 3.34 -10.97 -1.37
C ARG A 40 3.97 -10.01 -0.38
N TYR A 41 5.23 -10.27 -0.03
CA TYR A 41 6.09 -9.31 0.65
C TYR A 41 6.81 -8.46 -0.40
N GLU A 42 6.66 -7.14 -0.31
CA GLU A 42 7.42 -6.22 -1.16
C GLU A 42 8.69 -5.79 -0.44
N ASP A 43 9.86 -6.09 -1.02
CA ASP A 43 11.12 -5.59 -0.52
C ASP A 43 11.29 -4.11 -0.93
N ARG A 44 11.13 -3.23 0.07
CA ARG A 44 11.33 -1.77 -0.07
C ARG A 44 12.61 -1.29 0.62
N VAL A 45 13.46 -2.20 1.07
CA VAL A 45 14.70 -1.88 1.80
C VAL A 45 15.79 -1.38 0.87
N ASN A 46 15.72 -1.75 -0.41
CA ASN A 46 16.75 -1.49 -1.42
C ASN A 46 16.23 -0.54 -2.51
N PRO A 47 16.15 0.78 -2.24
CA PRO A 47 15.80 1.74 -3.28
C PRO A 47 16.90 1.79 -4.37
N ARG A 48 16.48 1.76 -5.63
CA ARG A 48 17.37 1.81 -6.80
C ARG A 48 17.41 3.20 -7.42
N GLY A 49 18.50 3.51 -8.11
CA GLY A 49 18.61 4.75 -8.86
C GLY A 49 17.70 4.76 -10.09
N ILE A 50 17.14 5.91 -10.48
CA ILE A 50 16.32 6.05 -11.70
C ILE A 50 17.05 5.53 -12.93
N SER A 51 18.37 5.74 -13.01
CA SER A 51 19.22 5.29 -14.11
C SER A 51 19.37 3.76 -14.23
N GLU A 52 19.03 3.01 -13.18
CA GLU A 52 19.22 1.57 -13.12
C GLU A 52 17.93 0.78 -13.39
N LEU A 53 16.81 1.50 -13.53
CA LEU A 53 15.49 0.91 -13.73
C LEU A 53 15.35 0.26 -15.11
N ARG A 54 14.63 -0.85 -15.16
CA ARG A 54 14.24 -1.51 -16.41
C ARG A 54 12.74 -1.34 -16.66
N ALA A 55 12.38 -1.11 -17.92
CA ALA A 55 10.97 -0.99 -18.29
C ALA A 55 10.20 -2.27 -17.90
N GLY A 56 9.06 -2.10 -17.22
CA GLY A 56 8.22 -3.21 -16.74
C GLY A 56 8.63 -3.81 -15.39
N GLU A 57 9.72 -3.34 -14.77
CA GLU A 57 10.14 -3.77 -13.44
C GLU A 57 9.36 -3.03 -12.33
N MET A 58 9.01 -3.75 -11.26
CA MET A 58 8.58 -3.13 -9.99
C MET A 58 9.83 -2.78 -9.17
N ALA A 59 10.08 -1.48 -8.98
CA ALA A 59 11.23 -1.00 -8.23
C ALA A 59 10.83 0.09 -7.24
N THR A 60 11.59 0.20 -6.15
CA THR A 60 11.49 1.30 -5.18
C THR A 60 12.54 2.35 -5.53
N VAL A 61 12.16 3.63 -5.53
CA VAL A 61 13.06 4.76 -5.89
C VAL A 61 12.86 5.90 -4.90
N ILE A 62 13.95 6.58 -4.56
CA ILE A 62 13.92 7.86 -3.83
C ILE A 62 14.25 8.97 -4.83
N ALA A 63 13.34 9.92 -5.00
CA ALA A 63 13.48 11.00 -5.97
C ALA A 63 12.82 12.29 -5.47
N GLU A 64 13.32 13.42 -5.95
CA GLU A 64 12.73 14.73 -5.74
C GLU A 64 11.57 14.95 -6.71
N VAL A 65 10.43 15.38 -6.18
CA VAL A 65 9.28 15.78 -7.01
C VAL A 65 9.59 17.15 -7.62
N ARG A 66 9.77 17.18 -8.95
CA ARG A 66 10.04 18.43 -9.70
C ARG A 66 8.75 19.16 -10.06
N THR A 67 7.74 18.42 -10.49
CA THR A 67 6.42 18.96 -10.81
C THR A 67 5.34 17.95 -10.46
N SER A 68 4.17 18.44 -10.08
CA SER A 68 2.97 17.63 -9.87
C SER A 68 1.73 18.44 -10.21
N GLY A 69 0.73 17.83 -10.83
CA GLY A 69 -0.48 18.53 -11.22
C GLY A 69 -1.63 17.60 -11.56
N LEU A 70 -2.84 18.14 -11.45
CA LEU A 70 -4.07 17.46 -11.83
C LEU A 70 -4.58 18.05 -13.15
N PHE A 71 -4.49 17.27 -14.22
CA PHE A 71 -4.98 17.64 -15.54
C PHE A 71 -6.44 17.17 -15.68
N ARG A 72 -7.37 18.13 -15.79
CA ARG A 72 -8.78 17.80 -16.01
C ARG A 72 -8.99 17.35 -17.46
N THR A 73 -9.42 16.10 -17.64
CA THR A 73 -9.95 15.63 -18.92
C THR A 73 -11.48 15.59 -18.87
N ARG A 74 -12.12 15.39 -20.03
CA ARG A 74 -13.59 15.34 -20.14
C ARG A 74 -14.25 14.26 -19.27
N ARG A 75 -13.53 13.17 -18.95
CA ARG A 75 -14.10 12.01 -18.23
C ARG A 75 -13.57 11.87 -16.82
N MET A 76 -12.26 12.03 -16.62
CA MET A 76 -11.63 11.90 -15.31
C MET A 76 -10.34 12.69 -15.23
N PRO A 77 -10.01 13.29 -14.09
CA PRO A 77 -8.75 13.99 -13.94
C PRO A 77 -7.57 13.01 -13.97
N ILE A 78 -6.45 13.44 -14.55
CA ILE A 78 -5.19 12.71 -14.58
C ILE A 78 -4.25 13.40 -13.60
N PHE A 79 -3.77 12.68 -12.60
CA PHE A 79 -2.65 13.14 -11.78
C PHE A 79 -1.36 12.80 -12.52
N GLN A 80 -0.55 13.82 -12.82
CA GLN A 80 0.77 13.65 -13.40
C GLN A 80 1.81 14.26 -12.46
N MET A 81 2.93 13.55 -12.30
CA MET A 81 4.06 13.98 -11.50
C MET A 81 5.35 13.66 -12.25
N THR A 82 6.29 14.59 -12.25
CA THR A 82 7.65 14.37 -12.72
C THR A 82 8.56 14.34 -11.50
N ALA A 83 9.23 13.20 -11.29
CA ALA A 83 10.25 13.06 -10.28
C ALA A 83 11.63 12.94 -10.94
N GLY A 84 12.66 13.48 -10.29
CA GLY A 84 14.04 13.36 -10.72
C GLY A 84 14.92 13.03 -9.52
N GLN A 85 15.95 12.22 -9.75
CA GLN A 85 17.00 12.00 -8.78
C GLN A 85 18.12 12.98 -9.14
N GLY A 86 18.52 13.82 -8.18
CA GLY A 86 19.64 14.75 -8.36
C GLY A 86 20.87 14.01 -8.90
N ARG A 87 21.69 14.70 -9.70
CA ARG A 87 23.00 14.19 -10.10
C ARG A 87 23.79 13.95 -8.81
N SER A 88 24.24 12.72 -8.58
CA SER A 88 25.41 12.52 -7.72
C SER A 88 26.64 13.10 -8.41
#